data_AF-A0A0F9DHR4-F1
#
_entry.id   AF-A0A0F9DHR4-F1
#
_cell.length_a   1.000
_cell.length_b   1.000
_cell.length_c   1.000
_cell.angle_alpha   90.00
_cell.angle_beta   90.00
_cell.angle_gamma   90.00
#
_symmetry.space_group_name_H-M   'P 1'
#
loop_
_entity.id
_entity.type
_entity.pdbx_description
1 polymer ?
#
loop_
_entity_poly.entity_id
_entity_poly.type
_entity_poly.pdbx_seq_one_letter_code
_entity_poly.pdbx_strand_id
1 'polypeptide(L)'
;ALASYFMPANTMGATGSLHIIAAGTTTGATDTKTIRLDFGATTLATVALASGASTDWAFDAWISNTATGAQRVIVRFFEGTATLEGVDYITAAIDTTASVTIRVSGQLGGASDTITQTMFSVFLFHTA
;
A
#
# COMPACT_ATOMS: atom_id res chain seq x y z
N ALA A 1 -5.13 -3.44 11.68
CA ALA A 1 -4.52 -3.54 10.34
C ALA A 1 -5.45 -4.40 9.49
N LEU A 2 -5.59 -4.10 8.21
CA LEU A 2 -6.40 -4.90 7.29
C LEU A 2 -5.64 -6.16 6.86
N ALA A 3 -4.36 -5.99 6.51
CA ALA A 3 -3.40 -7.08 6.31
C ALA A 3 -1.98 -6.61 6.58
N SER A 4 -1.08 -7.57 6.80
CA SER A 4 0.34 -7.32 6.96
C SER A 4 1.18 -8.49 6.48
N TYR A 5 2.37 -8.20 5.98
CA TYR A 5 3.40 -9.18 5.65
C TYR A 5 4.69 -8.82 6.38
N PHE A 6 5.23 -9.79 7.12
CA PHE A 6 6.55 -9.67 7.74
C PHE A 6 7.61 -10.08 6.73
N MET A 7 8.43 -9.12 6.31
CA MET A 7 9.58 -9.39 5.44
C MET A 7 10.83 -9.52 6.31
N PRO A 8 11.52 -10.68 6.28
CA PRO A 8 12.81 -10.83 6.94
C PRO A 8 13.85 -9.82 6.46
N ALA A 9 14.88 -9.63 7.28
CA ALA A 9 16.04 -8.83 6.94
C ALA A 9 16.69 -9.31 5.63
N ASN A 10 17.16 -8.37 4.81
CA ASN A 10 17.92 -8.63 3.58
C ASN A 10 17.17 -9.40 2.47
N THR A 11 15.87 -9.61 2.59
CA THR A 11 15.07 -10.34 1.58
C THR A 11 15.12 -9.68 0.19
N MET A 12 15.10 -8.34 0.11
CA MET A 12 15.23 -7.62 -1.16
C MET A 12 16.66 -7.56 -1.70
N GLY A 13 17.69 -7.80 -0.88
CA GLY A 13 19.08 -7.55 -1.27
C GLY A 13 19.34 -6.07 -1.64
N ALA A 14 20.47 -5.80 -2.30
CA ALA A 14 20.91 -4.43 -2.61
C ALA A 14 20.14 -3.78 -3.78
N THR A 15 19.62 -4.57 -4.72
CA THR A 15 18.97 -4.09 -5.96
C THR A 15 17.64 -4.77 -6.27
N GLY A 16 17.12 -5.60 -5.34
CA GLY A 16 15.84 -6.25 -5.56
C GLY A 16 14.67 -5.29 -5.49
N SER A 17 13.54 -5.78 -5.98
CA SER A 17 12.30 -5.03 -6.08
C SER A 17 11.12 -5.81 -5.49
N LEU A 18 10.13 -5.08 -5.00
CA LEU A 18 8.84 -5.61 -4.56
C LEU A 18 7.73 -5.06 -5.45
N HIS A 19 6.73 -5.90 -5.66
CA HIS A 19 5.41 -5.48 -6.14
C HIS A 19 4.38 -5.86 -5.09
N ILE A 20 3.59 -4.88 -4.64
CA ILE A 20 2.54 -5.07 -3.65
C ILE A 20 1.21 -4.76 -4.32
N ILE A 21 0.28 -5.71 -4.22
CA ILE A 21 -1.10 -5.51 -4.64
C ILE A 21 -1.99 -5.71 -3.43
N ALA A 22 -2.83 -4.72 -3.15
CA ALA A 22 -3.85 -4.81 -2.11
C ALA A 22 -5.17 -4.29 -2.67
N ALA A 23 -6.27 -5.00 -2.44
CA ALA A 23 -7.58 -4.55 -2.90
C ALA A 23 -8.69 -4.97 -1.95
N GLY A 24 -9.83 -4.33 -2.11
CA GLY A 24 -10.98 -4.56 -1.26
C GLY A 24 -12.18 -3.73 -1.65
N THR A 25 -13.13 -3.66 -0.73
CA THR A 25 -14.36 -2.88 -0.86
C THR A 25 -14.54 -1.97 0.34
N THR A 26 -15.34 -0.92 0.18
CA THR A 26 -15.86 -0.13 1.28
C THR A 26 -17.37 -0.01 1.24
N THR A 27 -17.97 0.22 2.40
CA THR A 27 -19.39 0.59 2.51
C THR A 27 -19.53 1.80 3.41
N GLY A 28 -20.73 2.41 3.38
CA GLY A 28 -21.04 3.63 4.11
C GLY A 28 -20.91 4.87 3.22
N ALA A 29 -21.97 5.68 3.18
CA ALA A 29 -22.15 6.72 2.18
C ALA A 29 -21.84 8.15 2.67
N THR A 30 -21.65 8.36 3.97
CA THR A 30 -21.66 9.71 4.53
C THR A 30 -20.27 10.21 4.90
N ASP A 31 -19.41 9.33 5.41
CA ASP A 31 -18.15 9.73 6.01
C ASP A 31 -16.94 9.31 5.17
N THR A 32 -15.89 10.12 5.20
CA THR A 32 -14.62 9.84 4.53
C THR A 32 -13.89 8.71 5.24
N LYS A 33 -13.55 7.67 4.49
CA LYS A 33 -12.74 6.55 4.94
C LYS A 33 -11.30 6.77 4.48
N THR A 34 -10.32 6.32 5.26
CA THR A 34 -8.90 6.44 4.86
C THR A 34 -8.26 5.07 4.78
N ILE A 35 -7.54 4.78 3.70
CA ILE A 35 -6.73 3.57 3.54
C ILE A 35 -5.27 3.96 3.36
N ARG A 36 -4.37 3.24 4.02
CA ARG A 36 -2.94 3.53 4.06
C ARG A 36 -2.10 2.28 3.80
N LEU A 37 -1.09 2.43 2.94
CA LEU A 37 -0.05 1.45 2.67
C LEU A 37 1.26 1.89 3.33
N ASP A 38 1.78 1.06 4.22
CA ASP A 38 3.05 1.26 4.93
C ASP A 38 4.09 0.22 4.50
N PHE A 39 5.35 0.63 4.45
CA PHE A 39 6.50 -0.27 4.38
C PHE A 39 7.51 0.09 5.48
N GLY A 40 7.58 -0.75 6.51
CA GLY A 40 8.28 -0.42 7.74
C GLY A 40 7.60 0.74 8.47
N ALA A 41 8.36 1.75 8.84
CA ALA A 41 7.83 2.98 9.44
C ALA A 41 7.35 4.01 8.38
N THR A 42 7.66 3.79 7.10
CA THR A 42 7.38 4.74 6.03
C THR A 42 5.99 4.54 5.46
N THR A 43 5.22 5.63 5.39
CA THR A 43 3.96 5.66 4.63
C THR A 43 4.27 5.78 3.15
N LEU A 44 3.86 4.79 2.36
CA LEU A 44 4.01 4.85 0.91
C LEU A 44 2.84 5.58 0.25
N ALA A 45 1.62 5.36 0.75
CA ALA A 45 0.44 6.06 0.27
C ALA A 45 -0.62 6.15 1.36
N THR A 46 -1.38 7.25 1.34
CA THR A 46 -2.60 7.43 2.13
C THR A 46 -3.66 8.00 1.22
N VAL A 47 -4.82 7.35 1.17
CA VAL A 47 -5.93 7.78 0.32
C VAL A 47 -7.18 7.95 1.14
N ALA A 48 -7.81 9.10 0.99
CA ALA A 48 -9.13 9.39 1.51
C ALA A 48 -10.17 9.01 0.44
N LEU A 49 -11.01 8.03 0.76
CA LEU A 49 -12.14 7.61 -0.06
C LEU A 49 -13.31 8.55 0.20
N ALA A 50 -13.82 9.17 -0.88
CA ALA A 50 -14.89 10.14 -0.80
C ALA A 50 -16.19 9.49 -0.31
N SER A 51 -17.02 10.28 0.38
CA SER A 51 -18.37 9.88 0.78
C SER A 51 -19.26 9.63 -0.45
N GLY A 52 -20.11 8.61 -0.42
CA GLY A 52 -21.28 8.54 -1.30
C GLY A 52 -21.37 7.33 -2.23
N ALA A 53 -20.36 6.47 -2.26
CA ALA A 53 -20.42 5.23 -3.02
C ALA A 53 -19.78 4.08 -2.24
N SER A 54 -20.42 2.91 -2.28
CA SER A 54 -19.75 1.65 -1.96
C SER A 54 -18.79 1.40 -3.12
N THR A 55 -17.50 1.58 -2.86
CA THR A 55 -16.47 1.53 -3.90
C THR A 55 -15.49 0.39 -3.65
N ASP A 56 -15.08 -0.23 -4.75
CA ASP A 56 -13.88 -1.06 -4.77
C ASP A 56 -12.66 -0.15 -4.62
N TRP A 57 -11.61 -0.63 -3.95
CA TRP A 57 -10.34 0.08 -3.84
C TRP A 57 -9.18 -0.86 -4.15
N ALA A 58 -8.10 -0.32 -4.71
CA ALA A 58 -6.86 -1.08 -4.89
C ALA A 58 -5.61 -0.21 -4.82
N PHE A 59 -4.54 -0.75 -4.24
CA PHE A 59 -3.16 -0.31 -4.38
C PHE A 59 -2.38 -1.25 -5.30
N ASP A 60 -1.57 -0.66 -6.18
CA ASP A 60 -0.52 -1.32 -6.96
C ASP A 60 0.78 -0.54 -6.73
N ALA A 61 1.72 -1.11 -5.98
CA ALA A 61 2.95 -0.44 -5.59
C ALA A 61 4.19 -1.22 -6.04
N TRP A 62 5.11 -0.55 -6.73
CA TRP A 62 6.43 -1.05 -7.09
C TRP A 62 7.51 -0.34 -6.28
N ILE A 63 8.39 -1.10 -5.63
CA ILE A 63 9.45 -0.57 -4.77
C ILE A 63 10.75 -1.22 -5.17
N SER A 64 11.76 -0.44 -5.53
CA SER A 64 13.09 -0.94 -5.91
C SER A 64 14.16 -0.32 -5.02
N ASN A 65 15.05 -1.15 -4.48
CA ASN A 65 16.26 -0.63 -3.83
C ASN A 65 17.16 0.01 -4.89
N THR A 66 17.62 1.23 -4.60
CA THR A 66 18.54 1.99 -5.47
C THR A 66 19.91 2.19 -4.81
N ALA A 67 19.94 2.18 -3.48
CA ALA A 67 21.12 2.09 -2.63
C ALA A 67 20.69 1.58 -1.24
N THR A 68 21.64 1.35 -0.34
CA THR A 68 21.33 1.02 1.07
C THR A 68 20.50 2.13 1.70
N GLY A 69 19.32 1.78 2.20
CA GLY A 69 18.41 2.75 2.85
C GLY A 69 17.77 3.74 1.88
N ALA A 70 17.75 3.46 0.57
CA ALA A 70 17.12 4.32 -0.43
C ALA A 70 16.34 3.50 -1.46
N GLN A 71 15.03 3.75 -1.54
CA GLN A 71 14.13 3.12 -2.49
C GLN A 71 13.53 4.12 -3.47
N ARG A 72 13.36 3.65 -4.71
CA ARG A 72 12.43 4.27 -5.66
C ARG A 72 11.10 3.56 -5.55
N VAL A 73 10.05 4.33 -5.28
CA VAL A 73 8.70 3.79 -5.10
C VAL A 73 7.77 4.43 -6.12
N ILE A 74 6.91 3.60 -6.69
CA ILE A 74 5.75 3.99 -7.49
C ILE A 74 4.54 3.41 -6.81
N VAL A 75 3.55 4.23 -6.47
CA VAL A 75 2.25 3.72 -6.00
C VAL A 75 1.16 4.22 -6.94
N ARG A 76 0.26 3.32 -7.31
CA ARG A 76 -0.99 3.63 -7.99
C ARG A 76 -2.15 3.25 -7.09
N PHE A 77 -3.20 4.06 -7.13
CA PHE A 77 -4.45 3.78 -6.45
C PHE A 77 -5.60 3.75 -7.46
N PHE A 78 -6.60 2.91 -7.18
CA PHE A 78 -7.80 2.76 -7.99
C PHE A 78 -9.03 2.80 -7.07
N GLU A 79 -10.09 3.50 -7.50
CA GLU A 79 -11.37 3.60 -6.79
C GLU A 79 -12.55 3.33 -7.75
N GLY A 80 -13.27 2.22 -7.54
CA GLY A 80 -14.39 1.82 -8.38
C GLY A 80 -14.01 1.68 -9.86
N THR A 81 -14.86 2.20 -10.75
CA THR A 81 -14.66 2.20 -12.20
C THR A 81 -14.02 3.49 -12.73
N ALA A 82 -13.81 4.49 -11.86
CA ALA A 82 -13.22 5.77 -12.22
C ALA A 82 -11.73 5.79 -11.87
N THR A 83 -10.93 6.19 -12.86
CA THR A 83 -9.49 6.28 -12.72
C THR A 83 -9.10 7.52 -11.90
N LEU A 84 -9.13 7.42 -10.56
CA LEU A 84 -8.33 8.28 -9.68
C LEU A 84 -6.90 7.72 -9.62
N GLU A 85 -6.23 7.63 -10.78
CA GLU A 85 -4.81 7.23 -10.86
C GLU A 85 -3.95 8.37 -10.28
N GLY A 86 -3.78 8.34 -8.95
CA GLY A 86 -2.66 9.03 -8.31
C GLY A 86 -1.42 8.17 -8.49
N VAL A 87 -0.57 8.50 -9.47
CA VAL A 87 0.77 7.93 -9.55
C VAL A 87 1.71 8.85 -8.78
N ASP A 88 2.24 8.37 -7.66
CA ASP A 88 3.26 9.10 -6.91
C ASP A 88 4.62 8.39 -7.02
N TYR A 89 5.65 9.18 -7.29
CA TYR A 89 7.04 8.75 -7.32
C TYR A 89 7.75 9.32 -6.11
N ILE A 90 7.90 8.50 -5.07
CA ILE A 90 8.54 8.91 -3.83
C ILE A 90 9.90 8.24 -3.67
N THR A 91 10.83 8.99 -3.10
CA THR A 91 12.05 8.40 -2.54
C THR A 91 11.75 8.04 -1.09
N ALA A 92 11.82 6.74 -0.79
CA ALA A 92 11.66 6.26 0.58
C ALA A 92 13.03 5.90 1.18
N ALA A 93 13.16 6.09 2.49
CA ALA A 93 14.35 5.73 3.26
C ALA A 93 14.05 4.57 4.21
N ILE A 94 13.84 3.38 3.65
CA ILE A 94 13.46 2.17 4.38
C ILE A 94 14.71 1.30 4.56
N ASP A 95 14.98 0.89 5.79
CA ASP A 95 16.05 -0.06 6.05
C ASP A 95 15.62 -1.49 5.71
N THR A 96 15.91 -1.92 4.49
CA THR A 96 15.67 -3.30 4.04
C THR A 96 16.75 -4.29 4.51
N THR A 97 17.78 -3.82 5.23
CA THR A 97 18.78 -4.69 5.86
C THR A 97 18.30 -5.22 7.21
N ALA A 98 17.30 -4.57 7.80
CA ALA A 98 16.53 -5.04 8.94
C ALA A 98 15.22 -5.71 8.51
N SER A 99 14.60 -6.47 9.42
CA SER A 99 13.25 -6.99 9.20
C SER A 99 12.24 -5.85 9.23
N VAL A 100 11.31 -5.85 8.28
CA VAL A 100 10.32 -4.78 8.11
C VAL A 100 8.95 -5.37 7.85
N THR A 101 7.90 -4.68 8.30
CA THR A 101 6.51 -5.09 8.05
C THR A 101 5.90 -4.22 6.97
N ILE A 102 5.35 -4.86 5.94
CA ILE A 102 4.48 -4.22 4.96
C ILE A 102 3.06 -4.31 5.52
N ARG A 103 2.32 -3.20 5.54
CA ARG A 103 1.01 -3.16 6.19
C ARG A 103 0.01 -2.33 5.39
N VAL A 104 -1.19 -2.86 5.26
CA VAL A 104 -2.38 -2.10 4.82
C VAL A 104 -3.25 -1.85 6.04
N SER A 105 -3.67 -0.60 6.20
CA SER A 105 -4.55 -0.19 7.30
C SER A 105 -5.70 0.68 6.79
N GLY A 106 -6.81 0.64 7.53
CA GLY A 106 -7.99 1.43 7.24
C GLY A 106 -8.45 2.18 8.49
N GLN A 107 -8.97 3.38 8.30
CA GLN A 107 -9.66 4.19 9.30
C GLN A 107 -11.05 4.52 8.77
N LEU A 108 -12.06 4.18 9.56
CA LEU A 108 -13.46 4.48 9.27
C LEU A 108 -13.76 5.95 9.57
N GLY A 109 -14.65 6.55 8.79
CA GLY A 109 -15.13 7.92 9.02
C GLY A 109 -16.29 7.97 10.02
N GLY A 110 -17.15 6.93 10.01
CA GLY A 110 -18.27 6.76 10.91
C GLY A 110 -18.51 5.30 11.33
N ALA A 111 -19.38 5.10 12.31
CA ALA A 111 -19.63 3.76 12.89
C ALA A 111 -20.35 2.79 11.93
N SER A 112 -21.04 3.31 10.91
CA SER A 112 -21.71 2.51 9.89
C SER A 112 -20.82 2.18 8.69
N ASP A 113 -19.61 2.73 8.63
CA ASP A 113 -18.67 2.46 7.54
C ASP A 113 -18.06 1.06 7.67
N THR A 114 -17.65 0.50 6.55
CA THR A 114 -16.74 -0.65 6.54
C THR A 114 -15.61 -0.45 5.54
N ILE A 115 -14.46 -1.05 5.84
CA ILE A 115 -13.38 -1.28 4.89
C ILE A 115 -13.05 -2.77 4.97
N THR A 116 -13.22 -3.48 3.86
CA THR A 116 -12.97 -4.91 3.76
C THR A 116 -11.83 -5.13 2.78
N GLN A 117 -10.78 -5.84 3.19
CA GLN A 117 -9.72 -6.26 2.29
C GLN A 117 -10.03 -7.66 1.73
N THR A 118 -9.97 -7.79 0.41
CA THR A 118 -10.23 -9.04 -0.31
C THR A 118 -8.98 -9.62 -0.97
N MET A 119 -7.96 -8.79 -1.19
CA MET A 119 -6.69 -9.19 -1.76
C MET A 119 -5.50 -8.54 -1.04
N PHE A 120 -4.46 -9.34 -0.82
CA PHE A 120 -3.14 -8.88 -0.41
C PHE A 120 -2.08 -9.81 -0.98
N SER A 121 -1.17 -9.28 -1.78
CA SER A 121 -0.10 -10.04 -2.41
C SER A 121 1.18 -9.22 -2.42
N VAL A 122 2.29 -9.89 -2.14
CA VAL A 122 3.63 -9.31 -2.16
C VAL A 122 4.50 -10.22 -3.03
N PHE A 123 5.00 -9.67 -4.12
CA PHE A 123 5.90 -10.35 -5.04
C PHE A 123 7.31 -9.77 -4.89
N LEU A 124 8.30 -10.65 -4.92
CA LEU A 124 9.71 -10.30 -4.80
C LEU A 124 10.41 -10.61 -6.11
N PHE A 125 11.21 -9.66 -6.58
CA PHE A 125 11.99 -9.76 -7.80
C PHE A 125 13.45 -9.50 -7.49
N HIS A 126 14.31 -10.40 -7.92
CA HIS A 126 15.76 -10.21 -7.94
C HIS A 126 16.23 -10.12 -9.37
N THR A 127 17.14 -9.19 -9.65
CA THR A 127 17.92 -9.24 -10.89
C THR A 127 18.90 -10.40 -10.78
N ALA A 128 18.92 -11.25 -11.80
CA ALA A 128 19.87 -12.37 -11.93
C ALA A 128 21.33 -11.88 -11.98
#